data_AF-A0A2U1MK96-F1
#
_entry.id   AF-A0A2U1MK96-F1
#
_cell.length_a   1.000
_cell.length_b   1.000
_cell.length_c   1.000
_cell.angle_alpha   90.00
_cell.angle_beta   90.00
_cell.angle_gamma   90.00
#
_symmetry.space_group_name_H-M   'P 1'
#
loop_
_entity.id
_entity.type
_entity.pdbx_description
1 polymer ?
#
loop_
_entity_poly.entity_id
_entity_poly.type
_entity_poly.pdbx_seq_one_letter_code
_entity_poly.pdbx_strand_id
1 'polypeptide(L)'
;MDFYKEMEDLSATEGKEDLMNWAKESVKELVKAYMMEVECVNEGYTLTVEEQASIAYTTGNADLLISACFLGMGNIVTKEAIQWVLTNPPIFKYVAVFGRHLNDIVGHKKEQQREHFPSSVESYIKQYDVTEEYAYNMLHKKMEADAWKDINREFLVTKNVPMRLIMVAINLARTEETVYHNDDSYTNGGLKDQIKYLFIDAMRI
;
A
#
# COMPACT_ATOMS: atom_id res chain seq x y z
N MET A 1 5.94 -20.88 -7.76
CA MET A 1 5.56 -20.04 -6.60
C MET A 1 5.22 -20.99 -5.45
N ASP A 2 6.20 -21.77 -5.00
CA ASP A 2 5.94 -22.91 -4.11
C ASP A 2 5.49 -22.45 -2.71
N PHE A 3 5.79 -21.19 -2.37
CA PHE A 3 5.30 -20.48 -1.18
C PHE A 3 3.78 -20.48 -1.04
N TYR A 4 3.03 -20.46 -2.15
CA TYR A 4 1.58 -20.41 -2.12
C TYR A 4 0.91 -21.79 -2.09
N LYS A 5 1.65 -22.89 -2.21
CA LYS A 5 1.07 -24.22 -2.39
C LYS A 5 0.09 -24.61 -1.27
N GLU A 6 0.46 -24.37 -0.02
CA GLU A 6 -0.41 -24.65 1.13
C GLU A 6 -1.66 -23.77 1.12
N MET A 7 -1.51 -22.49 0.78
CA MET A 7 -2.63 -21.55 0.67
C MET A 7 -3.55 -21.86 -0.51
N GLU A 8 -3.03 -22.41 -1.61
CA GLU A 8 -3.81 -22.88 -2.75
C GLU A 8 -4.74 -24.02 -2.34
N ASP A 9 -4.19 -25.05 -1.68
CA ASP A 9 -4.95 -26.20 -1.20
C ASP A 9 -6.07 -25.75 -0.23
N LEU A 10 -5.74 -24.88 0.73
CA LEU A 10 -6.71 -24.29 1.66
C LEU A 10 -7.78 -23.48 0.92
N SER A 11 -7.38 -22.61 0.00
CA SER A 11 -8.32 -21.77 -0.75
C SER A 11 -9.31 -22.58 -1.58
N ALA A 12 -8.88 -23.70 -2.16
CA ALA A 12 -9.74 -24.60 -2.91
C ALA A 12 -10.77 -25.29 -2.00
N THR A 13 -10.36 -25.70 -0.79
CA THR A 13 -11.31 -26.30 0.17
C THR A 13 -12.33 -25.29 0.71
N GLU A 14 -11.96 -24.01 0.78
CA GLU A 14 -12.82 -22.93 1.31
C GLU A 14 -13.62 -22.19 0.22
N GLY A 15 -13.44 -22.51 -1.06
CA GLY A 15 -14.11 -21.83 -2.17
C GLY A 15 -13.63 -20.39 -2.39
N LYS A 16 -12.32 -20.15 -2.19
CA LYS A 16 -11.64 -18.84 -2.26
C LYS A 16 -10.58 -18.77 -3.37
N GLU A 17 -10.69 -19.62 -4.37
CA GLU A 17 -9.73 -19.74 -5.47
C GLU A 17 -9.55 -18.41 -6.22
N ASP A 18 -10.63 -17.65 -6.40
CA ASP A 18 -10.56 -16.34 -7.05
C ASP A 18 -9.72 -15.33 -6.25
N LEU A 19 -9.81 -15.36 -4.92
CA LEU A 19 -9.01 -14.52 -4.05
C LEU A 19 -7.53 -14.96 -4.07
N MET A 20 -7.28 -16.26 -4.12
CA MET A 20 -5.93 -16.82 -4.26
C MET A 20 -5.32 -16.42 -5.60
N ASN A 21 -6.11 -16.46 -6.68
CA ASN A 21 -5.68 -15.98 -8.00
C ASN A 21 -5.37 -14.49 -7.97
N TRP A 22 -6.21 -13.66 -7.35
CA TRP A 22 -5.93 -12.23 -7.19
C TRP A 22 -4.63 -11.97 -6.42
N ALA A 23 -4.36 -12.70 -5.33
CA ALA A 23 -3.11 -12.58 -4.59
C ALA A 23 -1.88 -12.92 -5.45
N LYS A 24 -1.95 -13.99 -6.24
CA LYS A 24 -0.87 -14.37 -7.18
C LYS A 24 -0.66 -13.35 -8.29
N GLU A 25 -1.73 -12.85 -8.89
CA GLU A 25 -1.63 -11.81 -9.91
C GLU A 25 -1.05 -10.52 -9.32
N SER A 26 -1.41 -10.16 -8.08
CA SER A 26 -0.82 -9.02 -7.38
C SER A 26 0.70 -9.15 -7.22
N VAL A 27 1.22 -10.35 -6.94
CA VAL A 27 2.67 -10.60 -6.92
C VAL A 27 3.30 -10.44 -8.31
N LYS A 28 2.65 -10.94 -9.36
CA LYS A 28 3.17 -10.81 -10.73
C LYS A 28 3.20 -9.36 -11.18
N GLU A 29 2.15 -8.60 -10.92
CA GLU A 29 2.08 -7.16 -11.24
C GLU A 29 3.11 -6.37 -10.43
N LEU A 30 3.31 -6.71 -9.15
CA LEU A 30 4.36 -6.12 -8.33
C LEU A 30 5.76 -6.33 -8.94
N VAL A 31 6.09 -7.56 -9.37
CA VAL A 31 7.38 -7.86 -9.99
C VAL A 31 7.55 -7.10 -11.32
N LYS A 32 6.51 -7.03 -12.15
CA LYS A 32 6.54 -6.24 -13.39
C LYS A 32 6.75 -4.76 -13.10
N ALA A 33 6.05 -4.21 -12.13
CA ALA A 33 6.18 -2.81 -11.75
C ALA A 33 7.59 -2.49 -11.22
N TYR A 34 8.20 -3.38 -10.42
CA TYR A 34 9.61 -3.23 -10.03
C TYR A 34 10.56 -3.28 -11.22
N MET A 35 10.30 -4.12 -12.23
CA MET A 35 11.10 -4.11 -13.47
C MET A 35 10.98 -2.77 -14.20
N MET A 36 9.78 -2.19 -14.26
CA MET A 36 9.57 -0.86 -14.86
C MET A 36 10.28 0.24 -14.08
N GLU A 37 10.32 0.18 -12.74
CA GLU A 37 11.10 1.13 -11.93
C GLU A 37 12.59 1.06 -12.30
N VAL A 38 13.14 -0.15 -12.43
CA VAL A 38 14.55 -0.36 -12.84
C VAL A 38 14.81 0.15 -14.25
N GLU A 39 13.91 -0.09 -15.20
CA GLU A 39 14.02 0.44 -16.57
C GLU A 39 14.04 1.97 -16.58
N CYS A 40 13.14 2.62 -15.82
CA CYS A 40 13.10 4.08 -15.72
C CYS A 40 14.40 4.66 -15.16
N VAL A 41 14.97 4.02 -14.14
CA VAL A 41 16.27 4.43 -13.56
C VAL A 41 17.38 4.28 -14.60
N ASN A 42 17.47 3.14 -15.26
CA ASN A 42 18.52 2.85 -16.25
C ASN A 42 18.47 3.78 -17.46
N GLU A 43 17.27 4.18 -17.89
CA GLU A 43 17.07 5.10 -19.02
C GLU A 43 17.16 6.58 -18.61
N GLY A 44 17.22 6.88 -17.31
CA GLY A 44 17.13 8.25 -16.80
C GLY A 44 15.79 8.92 -17.14
N TYR A 45 14.74 8.13 -17.39
CA TYR A 45 13.42 8.64 -17.72
C TYR A 45 12.74 9.16 -16.47
N THR A 46 12.48 10.47 -16.42
CA THR A 46 11.65 11.02 -15.35
C THR A 46 10.19 11.06 -15.80
N LEU A 47 9.38 10.31 -15.08
CA LEU A 47 7.95 10.14 -15.28
C LEU A 47 7.17 11.39 -14.92
N THR A 48 6.05 11.61 -15.60
CA THR A 48 4.96 12.48 -15.11
C THR A 48 4.37 11.91 -13.82
N VAL A 49 3.66 12.74 -13.05
CA VAL A 49 2.92 12.35 -11.85
C VAL A 49 1.93 11.23 -12.15
N GLU A 50 1.26 11.27 -13.30
CA GLU A 50 0.31 10.22 -13.70
C GLU A 50 1.00 8.89 -14.04
N GLU A 51 2.11 8.92 -14.78
CA GLU A 51 2.89 7.72 -15.10
C GLU A 51 3.55 7.13 -13.85
N GLN A 52 4.14 7.98 -13.00
CA GLN A 52 4.76 7.58 -11.74
C GLN A 52 3.73 6.90 -10.84
N ALA A 53 2.55 7.50 -10.68
CA ALA A 53 1.44 6.92 -9.92
C ALA A 53 1.05 5.52 -10.42
N SER A 54 1.03 5.29 -11.74
CA SER A 54 0.64 3.99 -12.31
C SER A 54 1.58 2.85 -11.91
N ILE A 55 2.87 3.14 -11.72
CA ILE A 55 3.89 2.18 -11.29
C ILE A 55 3.92 2.11 -9.76
N ALA A 56 4.02 3.28 -9.13
CA ALA A 56 4.33 3.44 -7.71
C ALA A 56 3.21 2.95 -6.77
N TYR A 57 1.95 2.96 -7.23
CA TYR A 57 0.86 2.36 -6.45
C TYR A 57 0.95 0.84 -6.43
N THR A 58 1.40 0.24 -7.54
CA THR A 58 1.62 -1.21 -7.60
C THR A 58 2.83 -1.59 -6.74
N THR A 59 3.95 -0.85 -6.83
CA THR A 59 5.13 -1.09 -6.00
C THR A 59 4.94 -0.70 -4.53
N GLY A 60 3.93 0.12 -4.26
CA GLY A 60 3.37 0.38 -2.93
C GLY A 60 2.69 -0.82 -2.26
N ASN A 61 2.54 -1.96 -2.96
CA ASN A 61 2.20 -3.28 -2.40
C ASN A 61 0.90 -3.43 -1.59
N ALA A 62 0.05 -2.40 -1.54
CA ALA A 62 -1.22 -2.44 -0.79
C ALA A 62 -2.13 -3.60 -1.21
N ASP A 63 -2.30 -3.86 -2.51
CA ASP A 63 -3.12 -4.96 -3.02
C ASP A 63 -2.59 -6.33 -2.58
N LEU A 64 -1.26 -6.49 -2.59
CA LEU A 64 -0.61 -7.71 -2.09
C LEU A 64 -0.89 -7.92 -0.60
N LEU A 65 -0.75 -6.87 0.22
CA LEU A 65 -0.96 -6.97 1.67
C LEU A 65 -2.44 -7.22 2.01
N ILE A 66 -3.36 -6.55 1.32
CA ILE A 66 -4.80 -6.71 1.51
C ILE A 66 -5.24 -8.12 1.09
N SER A 67 -4.77 -8.60 -0.07
CA SER A 67 -5.08 -9.96 -0.55
C SER A 67 -4.58 -11.05 0.40
N ALA A 68 -3.35 -10.90 0.91
CA ALA A 68 -2.78 -11.80 1.90
C ALA A 68 -3.61 -11.83 3.20
N CYS A 69 -4.05 -10.66 3.69
CA CYS A 69 -4.92 -10.59 4.87
C CYS A 69 -6.24 -11.33 4.64
N PHE A 70 -6.92 -11.09 3.51
CA PHE A 70 -8.21 -11.71 3.23
C PHE A 70 -8.14 -13.23 3.12
N LEU A 71 -7.05 -13.78 2.56
CA LEU A 71 -6.87 -15.24 2.49
C LEU A 71 -6.91 -15.89 3.89
N GLY A 72 -6.36 -15.21 4.90
CA GLY A 72 -6.31 -15.70 6.29
C GLY A 72 -7.58 -15.44 7.13
N MET A 73 -8.62 -14.81 6.58
CA MET A 73 -9.78 -14.34 7.37
C MET A 73 -10.94 -15.37 7.48
N GLY A 74 -10.73 -16.61 7.06
CA GLY A 74 -11.71 -17.70 7.22
C GLY A 74 -13.09 -17.34 6.67
N ASN A 75 -14.16 -17.72 7.38
CA ASN A 75 -15.55 -17.54 6.92
C ASN A 75 -16.05 -16.08 6.89
N ILE A 76 -15.23 -15.10 7.32
CA ILE A 76 -15.58 -13.68 7.17
C ILE A 76 -15.59 -13.29 5.69
N VAL A 77 -14.74 -13.92 4.88
CA VAL A 77 -14.68 -13.69 3.43
C VAL A 77 -15.73 -14.57 2.74
N THR A 78 -16.91 -13.99 2.49
CA THR A 78 -17.99 -14.65 1.75
C THR A 78 -17.80 -14.50 0.24
N LYS A 79 -18.61 -15.20 -0.56
CA LYS A 79 -18.58 -15.08 -2.03
C LYS A 79 -18.90 -13.66 -2.51
N GLU A 80 -19.86 -12.99 -1.88
CA GLU A 80 -20.24 -11.61 -2.17
C GLU A 80 -19.09 -10.66 -1.83
N ALA A 81 -18.38 -10.92 -0.74
CA ALA A 81 -17.19 -10.16 -0.39
C ALA A 81 -16.06 -10.35 -1.42
N ILE A 82 -15.81 -11.57 -1.88
CA ILE A 82 -14.83 -11.84 -2.95
C ILE A 82 -15.22 -11.07 -4.21
N GLN A 83 -16.48 -11.12 -4.63
CA GLN A 83 -16.95 -10.35 -5.78
C GLN A 83 -16.69 -8.86 -5.63
N TRP A 84 -16.97 -8.28 -4.46
CA TRP A 84 -16.67 -6.89 -4.16
C TRP A 84 -15.16 -6.59 -4.25
N VAL A 85 -14.31 -7.42 -3.66
CA VAL A 85 -12.84 -7.25 -3.71
C VAL A 85 -12.35 -7.23 -5.16
N LEU A 86 -12.85 -8.15 -5.99
CA LEU A 86 -12.45 -8.28 -7.40
C LEU A 86 -12.92 -7.10 -8.27
N THR A 87 -13.84 -6.26 -7.80
CA THR A 87 -14.15 -4.99 -8.48
C THR A 87 -13.09 -3.91 -8.30
N ASN A 88 -12.05 -4.16 -7.48
CA ASN A 88 -11.04 -3.21 -7.05
C ASN A 88 -11.67 -1.92 -6.48
N PRO A 89 -12.32 -2.02 -5.30
CA PRO A 89 -13.05 -0.91 -4.71
C PRO A 89 -12.13 0.30 -4.46
N PRO A 90 -12.64 1.54 -4.62
CA PRO A 90 -11.81 2.75 -4.56
C PRO A 90 -10.95 2.88 -3.30
N ILE A 91 -11.40 2.34 -2.17
CA ILE A 91 -10.66 2.34 -0.91
C ILE A 91 -9.26 1.75 -1.02
N PHE A 92 -9.05 0.71 -1.84
CA PHE A 92 -7.71 0.10 -1.99
C PHE A 92 -6.74 1.08 -2.66
N LYS A 93 -7.21 1.79 -3.68
CA LYS A 93 -6.44 2.86 -4.33
C LYS A 93 -6.13 3.99 -3.36
N TYR A 94 -7.10 4.43 -2.55
CA TYR A 94 -6.87 5.53 -1.61
C TYR A 94 -5.82 5.19 -0.55
N VAL A 95 -5.84 3.95 -0.04
CA VAL A 95 -4.81 3.45 0.88
C VAL A 95 -3.45 3.34 0.19
N ALA A 96 -3.38 2.78 -1.03
CA ALA A 96 -2.13 2.70 -1.78
C ALA A 96 -1.49 4.07 -2.05
N VAL A 97 -2.31 5.06 -2.43
CA VAL A 97 -1.87 6.45 -2.64
C VAL A 97 -1.33 7.05 -1.35
N PHE A 98 -2.03 6.82 -0.23
CA PHE A 98 -1.65 7.32 1.07
C PHE A 98 -0.27 6.77 1.51
N GLY A 99 -0.11 5.44 1.50
CA GLY A 99 1.15 4.78 1.85
C GLY A 99 2.31 5.18 0.93
N ARG A 100 2.06 5.26 -0.38
CA ARG A 100 3.07 5.69 -1.36
C ARG A 100 3.57 7.10 -1.08
N HIS A 101 2.68 8.06 -0.90
CA HIS A 101 3.09 9.44 -0.64
C HIS A 101 3.83 9.58 0.70
N LEU A 102 3.44 8.86 1.76
CA LEU A 102 4.20 8.84 3.01
C LEU A 102 5.61 8.31 2.81
N ASN A 103 5.75 7.17 2.12
CA ASN A 103 7.04 6.56 1.85
C ASN A 103 7.94 7.49 1.03
N ASP A 104 7.42 8.07 -0.05
CA ASP A 104 8.18 8.96 -0.94
C ASP A 104 8.65 10.21 -0.18
N ILE A 105 7.81 10.81 0.67
CA ILE A 105 8.19 12.00 1.44
C ILE A 105 9.30 11.69 2.45
N VAL A 106 9.10 10.64 3.24
CA VAL A 106 10.01 10.26 4.34
C VAL A 106 11.32 9.69 3.80
N GLY A 107 11.26 8.93 2.71
CA GLY A 107 12.41 8.35 2.02
C GLY A 107 13.20 9.34 1.17
N HIS A 108 12.57 10.42 0.68
CA HIS A 108 13.09 11.30 -0.37
C HIS A 108 14.59 11.62 -0.27
N LYS A 109 15.05 12.14 0.87
CA LYS A 109 16.45 12.55 1.04
C LYS A 109 17.45 11.40 1.01
N LYS A 110 17.07 10.22 1.51
CA LYS A 110 17.91 9.01 1.49
C LYS A 110 17.90 8.39 0.10
N GLU A 111 16.75 8.41 -0.57
CA GLU A 111 16.59 7.88 -1.93
C GLU A 111 17.38 8.69 -2.93
N GLN A 112 17.39 10.02 -2.81
CA GLN A 112 18.21 10.91 -3.66
C GLN A 112 19.73 10.71 -3.50
N GLN A 113 20.20 10.04 -2.45
CA GLN A 113 21.64 9.72 -2.28
C GLN A 113 22.08 8.49 -3.07
N ARG A 114 21.13 7.74 -3.63
CA ARG A 114 21.35 6.56 -4.48
C ARG A 114 20.68 6.79 -5.83
N GLU A 115 21.13 6.10 -6.88
CA GLU A 115 20.38 6.07 -8.15
C GLU A 115 19.08 5.31 -7.92
N HIS A 116 18.03 6.04 -7.55
CA HIS A 116 16.73 5.50 -7.20
C HIS A 116 15.67 5.87 -8.24
N PHE A 117 14.60 5.08 -8.25
CA PHE A 117 13.39 5.41 -8.99
C PHE A 117 12.87 6.80 -8.56
N PRO A 118 12.55 7.71 -9.50
CA PRO A 118 12.02 9.04 -9.16
C PRO A 118 10.76 8.92 -8.31
N SER A 119 10.77 9.56 -7.13
CA SER A 119 9.62 9.54 -6.24
C SER A 119 8.51 10.48 -6.75
N SER A 120 7.34 10.44 -6.09
CA SER A 120 6.26 11.39 -6.32
C SER A 120 6.73 12.85 -6.26
N VAL A 121 7.74 13.16 -5.45
CA VAL A 121 8.27 14.52 -5.28
C VAL A 121 8.94 15.02 -6.57
N GLU A 122 9.82 14.22 -7.16
CA GLU A 122 10.62 14.52 -8.33
C GLU A 122 9.75 14.62 -9.57
N SER A 123 8.78 13.70 -9.71
CA SER A 123 7.77 13.78 -10.77
C SER A 123 6.94 15.07 -10.65
N TYR A 124 6.57 15.49 -9.44
CA TYR A 124 5.78 16.71 -9.22
C TYR A 124 6.59 17.98 -9.53
N ILE A 125 7.84 18.06 -9.04
CA ILE A 125 8.76 19.16 -9.33
C ILE A 125 8.96 19.29 -10.84
N LYS A 126 9.24 18.17 -11.53
CA LYS A 126 9.53 18.20 -12.96
C LYS A 126 8.32 18.59 -13.81
N GLN A 127 7.14 18.06 -13.50
CA GLN A 127 5.94 18.31 -14.32
C GLN A 127 5.38 19.72 -14.14
N TYR A 128 5.45 20.27 -12.92
CA TYR A 128 4.82 21.55 -12.60
C TYR A 128 5.82 22.71 -12.42
N ASP A 129 7.13 22.45 -12.51
CA ASP A 129 8.20 23.43 -12.33
C ASP A 129 8.09 24.19 -11.00
N VAL A 130 7.98 23.43 -9.90
CA VAL A 130 7.75 23.94 -8.55
C VAL A 130 8.91 23.61 -7.61
N THR A 131 8.96 24.27 -6.45
CA THR A 131 9.95 23.97 -5.42
C THR A 131 9.68 22.63 -4.73
N GLU A 132 10.73 22.04 -4.15
CA GLU A 132 10.62 20.84 -3.33
C GLU A 132 9.63 21.02 -2.16
N GLU A 133 9.71 22.16 -1.46
CA GLU A 133 8.78 22.50 -0.38
C GLU A 133 7.32 22.54 -0.87
N TYR A 134 7.08 23.08 -2.05
CA TYR A 134 5.73 23.10 -2.63
C TYR A 134 5.25 21.68 -2.97
N ALA A 135 6.11 20.84 -3.54
CA ALA A 135 5.79 19.45 -3.82
C ALA A 135 5.44 18.68 -2.53
N TYR A 136 6.24 18.82 -1.47
CA TYR A 136 5.94 18.23 -0.15
C TYR A 136 4.57 18.66 0.38
N ASN A 137 4.29 19.97 0.38
CA ASN A 137 3.00 20.49 0.84
C ASN A 137 1.82 19.93 0.03
N MET A 138 1.99 19.77 -1.29
CA MET A 138 0.96 19.19 -2.15
C MET A 138 0.73 17.70 -1.89
N LEU A 139 1.79 16.91 -1.67
CA LEU A 139 1.66 15.50 -1.33
C LEU A 139 1.05 15.31 0.07
N HIS A 140 1.46 16.09 1.07
CA HIS A 140 0.83 16.12 2.39
C HIS A 140 -0.66 16.44 2.32
N LYS A 141 -1.03 17.46 1.54
CA LYS A 141 -2.44 17.80 1.33
C LYS A 141 -3.23 16.64 0.71
N LYS A 142 -2.68 15.96 -0.31
CA LYS A 142 -3.34 14.80 -0.93
C LYS A 142 -3.57 13.66 0.07
N MET A 143 -2.64 13.44 1.00
CA MET A 143 -2.78 12.40 2.03
C MET A 143 -3.82 12.79 3.10
N GLU A 144 -3.62 13.94 3.75
CA GLU A 144 -4.39 14.35 4.93
C GLU A 144 -5.80 14.84 4.58
N ALA A 145 -5.91 15.63 3.51
CA ALA A 145 -7.16 16.28 3.16
C ALA A 145 -8.02 15.46 2.22
N ASP A 146 -7.42 14.66 1.32
CA ASP A 146 -8.15 13.98 0.26
C ASP A 146 -8.27 12.47 0.57
N ALA A 147 -7.14 11.75 0.67
CA ALA A 147 -7.15 10.30 0.86
C ALA A 147 -7.86 9.86 2.14
N TRP A 148 -7.57 10.48 3.30
CA TRP A 148 -8.26 10.14 4.55
C TRP A 148 -9.77 10.42 4.51
N LYS A 149 -10.19 11.50 3.83
CA LYS A 149 -11.62 11.80 3.68
C LYS A 149 -12.31 10.78 2.78
N ASP A 150 -11.64 10.36 1.71
CA ASP A 150 -12.18 9.37 0.79
C ASP A 150 -12.23 7.98 1.43
N ILE A 151 -11.20 7.57 2.18
CA ILE A 151 -11.22 6.33 2.99
C ILE A 151 -12.41 6.35 3.97
N ASN A 152 -12.61 7.46 4.68
CA ASN A 152 -13.73 7.61 5.62
C ASN A 152 -15.09 7.59 4.89
N ARG A 153 -15.19 8.20 3.71
CA ARG A 153 -16.40 8.15 2.88
C ARG A 153 -16.70 6.72 2.45
N GLU A 154 -15.71 6.00 1.93
CA GLU A 154 -15.86 4.61 1.48
C GLU A 154 -16.33 3.70 2.62
N PHE A 155 -15.79 3.90 3.83
CA PHE A 155 -16.28 3.21 5.04
C PHE A 155 -17.76 3.49 5.32
N LEU A 156 -18.21 4.73 5.14
CA LEU A 156 -19.60 5.11 5.39
C LEU A 156 -20.57 4.59 4.33
N VAL A 157 -20.18 4.54 3.06
CA VAL A 157 -21.07 4.12 1.96
C VAL A 157 -21.07 2.62 1.70
N THR A 158 -19.99 1.92 2.05
CA THR A 158 -19.87 0.48 1.82
C THR A 158 -20.64 -0.31 2.88
N LYS A 159 -21.84 -0.77 2.56
CA LYS A 159 -22.73 -1.53 3.47
C LYS A 159 -22.90 -3.01 3.15
N ASN A 160 -22.52 -3.42 1.94
CA ASN A 160 -22.82 -4.76 1.43
C ASN A 160 -21.72 -5.79 1.70
N VAL A 161 -20.66 -5.42 2.42
CA VAL A 161 -19.58 -6.35 2.82
C VAL A 161 -19.30 -6.26 4.31
N PRO A 162 -18.75 -7.34 4.92
CA PRO A 162 -18.39 -7.32 6.33
C PRO A 162 -17.43 -6.17 6.68
N MET A 163 -17.78 -5.40 7.71
CA MET A 163 -16.98 -4.27 8.19
C MET A 163 -15.50 -4.63 8.43
N ARG A 164 -15.24 -5.86 8.89
CA ARG A 164 -13.88 -6.36 9.15
C ARG A 164 -12.99 -6.33 7.90
N LEU A 165 -13.54 -6.48 6.70
CA LEU A 165 -12.77 -6.43 5.45
C LEU A 165 -12.38 -4.99 5.11
N ILE A 166 -13.30 -4.04 5.29
CA ILE A 166 -13.00 -2.61 5.13
C ILE A 166 -11.93 -2.20 6.15
N MET A 167 -11.98 -2.75 7.37
CA MET A 167 -10.99 -2.45 8.42
C MET A 167 -9.58 -2.93 8.08
N VAL A 168 -9.41 -3.95 7.23
CA VAL A 168 -8.07 -4.33 6.77
C VAL A 168 -7.42 -3.18 6.02
N ALA A 169 -8.12 -2.59 5.05
CA ALA A 169 -7.61 -1.46 4.27
C ALA A 169 -7.34 -0.23 5.17
N ILE A 170 -8.26 0.09 6.09
CA ILE A 170 -8.07 1.23 7.01
C ILE A 170 -6.90 0.99 7.97
N ASN A 171 -6.76 -0.23 8.50
CA ASN A 171 -5.65 -0.54 9.39
C ASN A 171 -4.31 -0.60 8.67
N LEU A 172 -4.29 -0.91 7.36
CA LEU A 172 -3.10 -0.76 6.54
C LEU A 172 -2.65 0.70 6.49
N ALA A 173 -3.55 1.64 6.16
CA ALA A 173 -3.24 3.08 6.18
C ALA A 173 -2.72 3.55 7.56
N ARG A 174 -3.36 3.10 8.65
CA ARG A 174 -2.88 3.40 10.03
C ARG A 174 -1.50 2.82 10.31
N THR A 175 -1.22 1.64 9.78
CA THR A 175 0.09 0.98 9.93
C THR A 175 1.14 1.79 9.19
N GLU A 176 0.87 2.21 7.95
CA GLU A 176 1.75 3.07 7.16
C GLU A 176 2.04 4.39 7.89
N GLU A 177 1.00 5.05 8.41
CA GLU A 177 1.14 6.28 9.21
C GLU A 177 2.03 6.06 10.45
N THR A 178 1.88 4.91 11.13
CA THR A 178 2.71 4.57 12.29
C THR A 178 4.16 4.29 11.90
N VAL A 179 4.36 3.54 10.81
CA VAL A 179 5.68 3.16 10.28
C VAL A 179 6.46 4.39 9.82
N TYR A 180 5.79 5.33 9.15
CA TYR A 180 6.38 6.52 8.54
C TYR A 180 6.20 7.80 9.38
N HIS A 181 5.76 7.71 10.63
CA HIS A 181 5.40 8.89 11.44
C HIS A 181 6.53 9.93 11.56
N ASN A 182 7.78 9.48 11.71
CA ASN A 182 8.95 10.36 11.88
C ASN A 182 10.13 10.03 10.96
N ASP A 183 10.25 8.77 10.54
CA ASP A 183 11.31 8.25 9.67
C ASP A 183 10.79 6.93 9.05
N ASP A 184 11.55 6.34 8.12
CA ASP A 184 11.33 4.97 7.65
C ASP A 184 11.67 3.98 8.78
N SER A 185 10.72 3.80 9.69
CA SER A 185 10.89 2.97 10.88
C SER A 185 10.96 1.48 10.56
N TYR A 186 10.48 1.07 9.38
CA TYR A 186 10.59 -0.29 8.90
C TYR A 186 12.05 -0.62 8.56
N THR A 187 12.68 0.20 7.72
CA THR A 187 14.09 0.00 7.32
C THR A 187 15.05 0.27 8.48
N ASN A 188 14.79 1.31 9.28
CA ASN A 188 15.74 1.76 10.31
C ASN A 188 15.50 1.10 11.68
N GLY A 189 14.53 0.20 11.79
CA GLY A 189 14.21 -0.49 13.04
C GLY A 189 13.65 0.44 14.12
N GLY A 190 12.90 1.46 13.73
CA GLY A 190 12.26 2.44 14.63
C GLY A 190 11.07 1.89 15.42
N LEU A 191 10.57 0.69 15.07
CA LEU A 191 9.42 0.05 15.73
C LEU A 191 9.78 -0.79 16.97
N LYS A 192 11.04 -0.75 17.42
CA LYS A 192 11.55 -1.62 18.51
C LYS A 192 10.74 -1.49 19.80
N ASP A 193 10.34 -0.28 20.16
CA ASP A 193 9.63 -0.06 21.42
C ASP A 193 8.16 -0.52 21.32
N GLN A 194 7.49 -0.29 20.19
CA GLN A 194 6.17 -0.84 19.91
C GLN A 194 6.18 -2.37 19.95
N ILE A 195 7.19 -3.01 19.36
CA ILE A 195 7.36 -4.47 19.39
C ILE A 195 7.51 -4.96 20.84
N LYS A 196 8.34 -4.29 21.65
CA LYS A 196 8.50 -4.64 23.07
C LYS A 196 7.18 -4.52 23.82
N TYR A 197 6.47 -3.41 23.70
CA TYR A 197 5.20 -3.19 24.40
C TYR A 197 4.10 -4.18 23.99
N LEU A 198 4.08 -4.62 22.73
CA LEU A 198 3.05 -5.52 22.22
C LEU A 198 3.35 -7.00 22.49
N PHE A 199 4.62 -7.41 22.49
CA PHE A 199 4.99 -8.83 22.44
C PHE A 199 5.96 -9.29 23.53
N ILE A 200 6.53 -8.38 24.33
CA ILE A 200 7.55 -8.71 25.35
C ILE A 200 7.08 -8.27 26.74
N ASP A 201 6.75 -6.98 26.89
CA ASP A 201 6.42 -6.40 28.17
C ASP A 201 4.94 -6.64 28.50
N ALA A 202 4.68 -7.51 29.48
CA ALA A 202 3.32 -7.71 29.97
C ALA A 202 2.77 -6.43 30.60
N MET A 203 1.51 -6.09 30.30
CA MET A 203 0.81 -5.01 30.98
C MET A 203 0.74 -5.31 32.48
N ARG A 204 1.26 -4.39 33.29
CA ARG A 204 1.12 -4.47 34.74
C ARG A 204 -0.31 -4.10 35.10
N ILE A 205 -1.02 -5.04 35.72
CA ILE A 205 -2.37 -4.87 36.29
C ILE A 205 -2.23 -4.43 37.75
#